data_AF-A0A379AAN7-F1
#
_entry.id   AF-A0A379AAN7-F1
#
_cell.length_a   1.000
_cell.length_b   1.000
_cell.length_c   1.000
_cell.angle_alpha   90.00
_cell.angle_beta   90.00
_cell.angle_gamma   90.00
#
_symmetry.space_group_name_H-M   'P 1'
#
loop_
_entity.id
_entity.type
_entity.pdbx_description
1 polymer ?
#
loop_
_entity_poly.entity_id
_entity_poly.type
_entity_poly.pdbx_seq_one_letter_code
_entity_poly.pdbx_strand_id
1 'polypeptide(L)'
;MLPSKVVRHKAGRFLPVILAGLILAACSGQGPQTSTVNIQGPVTASSAYYLQQAQQSSDDSKTDWQLLAIRALLKEGKYPEATQQLSQLPQQLSETQQQESLLLKAQLLIAQQKIKDAEPLLAAVKTGALSQDQLARYYSLQIASAQGRPSLSLLRNYIAQEPLLKGTDHQGNIDATWQTLTQMSPQEVSNLVINADENVLQGWLDLLAVWRANTQDAEMLKSGIKDWQTRYPQNPAAKTLPTQLSQMQNYTKASTSIIALLLPLNGQAQVFANAIQKGFNDAKNGISAPVTQPAAAQPAAADATASTQPAAAAGSSTDPISAPQQQQPADATPQPQSQPAAAEPASNAQIKVYDTSSQPIEQVMQQAQQDGATIVVGPLLKSNVEKVANSQTPLNVLALNEPEKIQNHPNICYFALSPEDEARDAAHHIWDQGKRQPLLLVPRSGLGDRVTNAFAQEWQTLGGSTVMQQRFGSTSELKQGINSGAGISLSGTPVNAAPAEPQGVTIAGLTIPAPQQNTPDVVQHQQRWWCRCSLYRLNAGRTAADQTDDHHAHRQSQQYLALRQFAQRASRCRPGLPSGNGWPAVQRYSAALRQQSWPDAADIKVIQ
;
A
#
# COMPACT_ATOMS: atom_id res chain seq x y z
N MET A 1 35.24 93.42 -46.57
CA MET A 1 34.27 94.42 -46.09
C MET A 1 32.89 94.07 -46.61
N LEU A 2 31.86 94.37 -45.81
CA LEU A 2 30.41 94.26 -46.03
C LEU A 2 29.74 92.89 -45.73
N PRO A 3 28.50 92.93 -45.21
CA PRO A 3 28.03 92.08 -44.12
C PRO A 3 26.81 91.23 -44.53
N SER A 4 26.37 90.29 -43.70
CA SER A 4 25.01 89.78 -43.81
C SER A 4 24.36 89.61 -42.45
N LYS A 5 23.13 90.14 -42.39
CA LYS A 5 22.35 90.48 -41.20
C LYS A 5 21.64 89.24 -40.65
N VAL A 6 21.70 89.05 -39.34
CA VAL A 6 20.83 88.13 -38.60
C VAL A 6 19.46 88.81 -38.42
N VAL A 7 18.40 88.23 -38.98
CA VAL A 7 17.02 88.57 -38.67
C VAL A 7 16.46 87.50 -37.74
N ARG A 8 16.21 87.87 -36.48
CA ARG A 8 15.47 87.06 -35.50
C ARG A 8 13.97 87.26 -35.72
N HIS A 9 13.25 86.24 -36.19
CA HIS A 9 11.80 86.19 -36.03
C HIS A 9 11.42 85.35 -34.79
N LYS A 10 10.76 86.01 -33.84
CA LYS A 10 10.08 85.41 -32.68
C LYS A 10 8.80 84.72 -33.16
N ALA A 11 8.89 83.48 -33.63
CA ALA A 11 7.70 82.66 -33.93
C ALA A 11 7.96 81.16 -33.76
N GLY A 12 8.76 80.77 -32.76
CA GLY A 12 9.17 79.37 -32.53
C GLY A 12 8.87 78.87 -31.14
N ARG A 13 7.75 79.28 -30.51
CA ARG A 13 7.46 78.91 -29.10
C ARG A 13 6.13 78.20 -28.85
N PHE A 14 5.40 77.81 -29.90
CA PHE A 14 4.17 77.00 -29.75
C PHE A 14 4.14 75.72 -30.61
N LEU A 15 5.11 75.51 -31.49
CA LEU A 15 5.20 74.27 -32.27
C LEU A 15 5.52 73.00 -31.44
N PRO A 16 6.30 73.03 -30.33
CA PRO A 16 6.52 71.80 -29.56
C PRO A 16 5.34 71.44 -28.64
N VAL A 17 4.41 72.37 -28.38
CA VAL A 17 3.24 72.12 -27.52
C VAL A 17 2.08 71.51 -28.29
N ILE A 18 1.90 71.88 -29.57
CA ILE A 18 0.86 71.29 -30.43
C ILE A 18 1.26 69.88 -30.90
N LEU A 19 2.56 69.62 -31.10
CA LEU A 19 3.05 68.27 -31.45
C LEU A 19 3.00 67.29 -30.26
N ALA A 20 3.16 67.78 -29.02
CA ALA A 20 2.96 66.96 -27.81
C ALA A 20 1.49 66.63 -27.53
N GLY A 21 0.55 67.49 -27.93
CA GLY A 21 -0.90 67.25 -27.80
C GLY A 21 -1.43 66.18 -28.76
N LEU A 22 -0.87 66.07 -29.98
CA LEU A 22 -1.30 65.07 -30.97
C LEU A 22 -0.77 63.66 -30.70
N ILE A 23 0.34 63.51 -29.96
CA ILE A 23 0.87 62.19 -29.58
C ILE A 23 0.12 61.61 -28.36
N LEU A 24 -0.53 62.45 -27.54
CA LEU A 24 -1.32 62.01 -26.38
C LEU A 24 -2.78 61.66 -26.71
N ALA A 25 -3.30 62.01 -27.88
CA ALA A 25 -4.67 61.69 -28.31
C ALA A 25 -4.79 60.42 -29.17
N ALA A 26 -3.67 59.85 -29.67
CA ALA A 26 -3.66 58.65 -30.51
C ALA A 26 -3.67 57.33 -29.73
N CYS A 27 -3.64 57.38 -28.40
CA CYS A 27 -3.86 56.22 -27.52
C CYS A 27 -5.23 56.32 -26.85
N SER A 28 -6.30 56.47 -27.63
CA SER A 28 -7.66 56.26 -27.15
C SER A 28 -8.32 55.17 -27.97
N GLY A 29 -8.69 54.08 -27.29
CA GLY A 29 -9.70 53.15 -27.82
C GLY A 29 -9.23 51.79 -28.32
N GLN A 30 -8.23 51.18 -27.70
CA GLN A 30 -8.20 49.71 -27.59
C GLN A 30 -7.79 49.41 -26.15
N GLY A 31 -8.80 49.24 -25.28
CA GLY A 31 -8.57 48.65 -23.96
C GLY A 31 -7.82 47.33 -24.17
N PRO A 32 -6.90 46.95 -23.25
CA PRO A 32 -6.21 45.68 -23.37
C PRO A 32 -7.26 44.59 -23.58
N GLN A 33 -7.16 43.89 -24.71
CA GLN A 33 -8.00 42.73 -24.98
C GLN A 33 -7.68 41.72 -23.88
N THR A 34 -8.50 41.71 -22.82
CA THR A 34 -8.43 40.71 -21.77
C THR A 34 -8.65 39.37 -22.45
N SER A 35 -7.59 38.55 -22.51
CA SER A 35 -7.67 37.17 -22.96
C SER A 35 -8.88 36.53 -22.27
N THR A 36 -9.88 36.09 -23.05
CA THR A 36 -11.07 35.44 -22.48
C THR A 36 -10.63 34.16 -21.79
N VAL A 37 -10.58 34.18 -20.46
CA VAL A 37 -10.17 33.04 -19.64
C VAL A 37 -11.28 32.02 -19.67
N ASN A 38 -11.01 30.82 -20.17
CA ASN A 38 -12.00 29.74 -20.14
C ASN A 38 -11.91 29.01 -18.80
N ILE A 39 -12.70 29.44 -17.81
CA ILE A 39 -12.80 28.76 -16.52
C ILE A 39 -13.35 27.34 -16.63
N GLN A 40 -14.06 27.00 -17.70
CA GLN A 40 -14.67 25.69 -17.87
C GLN A 40 -13.75 24.67 -18.56
N GLY A 41 -12.59 25.12 -19.05
CA GLY A 41 -11.58 24.28 -19.69
C GLY A 41 -10.66 23.59 -18.68
N PRO A 42 -9.86 22.61 -19.12
CA PRO A 42 -8.94 21.88 -18.25
C PRO A 42 -7.80 22.80 -17.77
N VAL A 43 -7.28 22.50 -16.56
CA VAL A 43 -6.08 23.14 -16.02
C VAL A 43 -4.82 22.51 -16.62
N THR A 44 -4.02 23.32 -17.30
CA THR A 44 -2.81 22.92 -18.02
C THR A 44 -1.51 23.47 -17.43
N ALA A 45 -1.59 24.46 -16.55
CA ALA A 45 -0.43 25.09 -15.91
C ALA A 45 -0.41 24.89 -14.38
N SER A 46 0.66 25.33 -13.73
CA SER A 46 0.81 25.26 -12.27
C SER A 46 -0.02 26.32 -11.54
N SER A 47 -0.28 26.09 -10.25
CA SER A 47 -0.97 27.05 -9.40
C SER A 47 -0.26 28.40 -9.34
N ALA A 48 1.08 28.41 -9.31
CA ALA A 48 1.88 29.63 -9.30
C ALA A 48 1.65 30.49 -10.55
N TYR A 49 1.54 29.86 -11.73
CA TYR A 49 1.25 30.56 -12.98
C TYR A 49 -0.11 31.26 -12.90
N TYR A 50 -1.17 30.54 -12.51
CA TYR A 50 -2.51 31.12 -12.43
C TYR A 50 -2.64 32.20 -11.36
N LEU A 51 -1.97 32.05 -10.21
CA LEU A 51 -1.91 33.08 -9.17
C LEU A 51 -1.23 34.36 -9.68
N GLN A 52 -0.16 34.22 -10.47
CA GLN A 52 0.51 35.36 -11.10
C GLN A 52 -0.41 36.06 -12.11
N GLN A 53 -1.12 35.31 -12.95
CA GLN A 53 -2.10 35.87 -13.87
C GLN A 53 -3.24 36.61 -13.13
N ALA A 54 -3.72 36.05 -12.02
CA ALA A 54 -4.72 36.69 -11.18
C ALA A 54 -4.25 38.03 -10.58
N GLN A 55 -2.97 38.15 -10.22
CA GLN A 55 -2.40 39.40 -9.69
C GLN A 55 -2.28 40.50 -10.75
N GLN A 56 -2.12 40.12 -12.01
CA GLN A 56 -1.94 41.03 -13.14
C GLN A 56 -3.26 41.42 -13.82
N SER A 57 -4.36 40.75 -13.45
CA SER A 57 -5.69 40.93 -14.06
C SER A 57 -6.60 41.81 -13.19
N SER A 58 -7.57 42.47 -13.80
CA SER A 58 -8.64 43.22 -13.11
C SER A 58 -10.02 42.55 -13.28
N ASP A 59 -10.94 42.92 -12.38
CA ASP A 59 -12.37 42.62 -12.49
C ASP A 59 -12.70 41.11 -12.63
N ASP A 60 -13.61 40.73 -13.55
CA ASP A 60 -14.10 39.35 -13.69
C ASP A 60 -13.02 38.38 -14.14
N SER A 61 -12.08 38.84 -14.98
CA SER A 61 -10.94 38.03 -15.43
C SER A 61 -10.03 37.61 -14.27
N LYS A 62 -9.93 38.44 -13.22
CA LYS A 62 -9.19 38.10 -12.00
C LYS A 62 -9.83 36.94 -11.25
N THR A 63 -11.16 36.97 -11.07
CA THR A 63 -11.90 35.89 -10.40
C THR A 63 -11.76 34.58 -11.15
N ASP A 64 -11.79 34.63 -12.48
CA ASP A 64 -11.60 33.47 -13.35
C ASP A 64 -10.21 32.84 -13.17
N TRP A 65 -9.15 33.66 -13.16
CA TRP A 65 -7.80 33.20 -12.86
C TRP A 65 -7.65 32.67 -11.43
N GLN A 66 -8.31 33.27 -10.44
CA GLN A 66 -8.31 32.78 -9.06
C GLN A 66 -8.97 31.41 -8.94
N LEU A 67 -10.09 31.16 -9.62
CA LEU A 67 -10.76 29.86 -9.63
C LEU A 67 -9.89 28.77 -10.29
N LEU A 68 -9.21 29.10 -11.40
CA LEU A 68 -8.24 28.20 -12.03
C LEU A 68 -7.04 27.93 -11.10
N ALA A 69 -6.55 28.96 -10.40
CA ALA A 69 -5.49 28.81 -9.41
C ALA A 69 -5.90 27.89 -8.26
N ILE A 70 -7.11 28.06 -7.70
CA ILE A 70 -7.65 27.18 -6.65
C ILE A 70 -7.71 25.74 -7.17
N ARG A 71 -8.21 25.53 -8.40
CA ARG A 71 -8.26 24.19 -8.99
C ARG A 71 -6.87 23.56 -9.11
N ALA A 72 -5.88 24.33 -9.56
CA ALA A 72 -4.50 23.87 -9.64
C ALA A 72 -3.92 23.57 -8.25
N LEU A 73 -4.18 24.41 -7.23
CA LEU A 73 -3.76 24.18 -5.85
C LEU A 73 -4.33 22.88 -5.28
N LEU A 74 -5.61 22.61 -5.52
CA LEU A 74 -6.26 21.36 -5.10
C LEU A 74 -5.65 20.15 -5.80
N LYS A 75 -5.36 20.24 -7.11
CA LYS A 75 -4.68 19.18 -7.87
C LYS A 75 -3.25 18.94 -7.38
N GLU A 76 -2.55 19.98 -6.94
CA GLU A 76 -1.20 19.91 -6.36
C GLU A 76 -1.18 19.49 -4.88
N GLY A 77 -2.33 19.29 -4.24
CA GLY A 77 -2.44 18.92 -2.82
C GLY A 77 -2.16 20.07 -1.83
N LYS A 78 -2.13 21.33 -2.30
CA LYS A 78 -1.89 22.53 -1.50
C LYS A 78 -3.18 23.05 -0.85
N TYR A 79 -3.75 22.25 0.05
CA TYR A 79 -5.06 22.52 0.66
C TYR A 79 -5.13 23.79 1.52
N PRO A 80 -4.13 24.13 2.35
CA PRO A 80 -4.15 25.37 3.13
C PRO A 80 -4.22 26.62 2.24
N GLU A 81 -3.41 26.67 1.19
CA GLU A 81 -3.38 27.76 0.22
C GLU A 81 -4.69 27.81 -0.59
N ALA A 82 -5.23 26.66 -1.01
CA ALA A 82 -6.53 26.60 -1.69
C ALA A 82 -7.65 27.15 -0.80
N THR A 83 -7.63 26.83 0.50
CA THR A 83 -8.60 27.34 1.49
C THR A 83 -8.50 28.86 1.63
N GLN A 84 -7.28 29.40 1.68
CA GLN A 84 -7.05 30.83 1.74
C GLN A 84 -7.52 31.55 0.47
N GLN A 85 -7.27 30.98 -0.72
CA GLN A 85 -7.74 31.57 -1.98
C GLN A 85 -9.26 31.51 -2.11
N LEU A 86 -9.89 30.42 -1.66
CA LEU A 86 -11.35 30.28 -1.62
C LEU A 86 -12.04 31.34 -0.74
N SER A 87 -11.43 31.73 0.38
CA SER A 87 -11.99 32.77 1.27
C SER A 87 -11.79 34.20 0.75
N GLN A 88 -10.94 34.39 -0.25
CA GLN A 88 -10.66 35.67 -0.91
C GLN A 88 -11.52 35.90 -2.16
N LEU A 89 -12.36 34.93 -2.56
CA LEU A 89 -13.27 35.11 -3.69
C LEU A 89 -14.29 36.22 -3.40
N PRO A 90 -14.68 37.02 -4.41
CA PRO A 90 -15.69 38.06 -4.25
C PRO A 90 -17.05 37.47 -3.88
N GLN A 91 -17.88 38.24 -3.18
CA GLN A 91 -19.22 37.80 -2.77
C GLN A 91 -20.20 37.69 -3.96
N GLN A 92 -19.98 38.48 -5.00
CA GLN A 92 -20.80 38.48 -6.21
C GLN A 92 -20.06 37.73 -7.32
N LEU A 93 -20.54 36.51 -7.61
CA LEU A 93 -20.02 35.64 -8.66
C LEU A 93 -21.05 35.53 -9.78
N SER A 94 -20.60 35.38 -11.03
CA SER A 94 -21.45 34.97 -12.14
C SER A 94 -21.96 33.53 -11.94
N GLU A 95 -23.01 33.13 -12.66
CA GLU A 95 -23.56 31.78 -12.51
C GLU A 95 -22.50 30.70 -12.80
N THR A 96 -21.69 30.87 -13.86
CA THR A 96 -20.60 29.94 -14.22
C THR A 96 -19.52 29.88 -13.14
N GLN A 97 -19.13 31.03 -12.58
CA GLN A 97 -18.18 31.11 -11.47
C GLN A 97 -18.72 30.48 -10.18
N GLN A 98 -20.03 30.63 -9.93
CA GLN A 98 -20.70 30.03 -8.78
C GLN A 98 -20.71 28.50 -8.88
N GLN A 99 -21.04 27.94 -10.05
CA GLN A 99 -20.97 26.48 -10.28
C GLN A 99 -19.55 25.95 -10.07
N GLU A 100 -18.54 26.63 -10.61
CA GLU A 100 -17.15 26.24 -10.41
C GLU A 100 -16.72 26.34 -8.94
N SER A 101 -17.12 27.40 -8.23
CA SER A 101 -16.85 27.56 -6.80
C SER A 101 -17.45 26.42 -5.97
N LEU A 102 -18.67 25.96 -6.29
CA LEU A 102 -19.30 24.82 -5.63
C LEU A 102 -18.47 23.54 -5.80
N LEU A 103 -18.03 23.25 -7.02
CA LEU A 103 -17.18 22.07 -7.31
C LEU A 103 -15.86 22.13 -6.53
N LEU A 104 -15.20 23.30 -6.50
CA LEU A 104 -13.93 23.48 -5.77
C LEU A 104 -14.09 23.35 -4.25
N LYS A 105 -15.17 23.90 -3.69
CA LYS A 105 -15.50 23.75 -2.26
C LYS A 105 -15.79 22.30 -1.90
N ALA A 106 -16.58 21.60 -2.71
CA ALA A 106 -16.85 20.18 -2.51
C ALA A 106 -15.58 19.34 -2.59
N GLN A 107 -14.71 19.60 -3.58
CA GLN A 107 -13.41 18.94 -3.70
C GLN A 107 -12.52 19.15 -2.47
N LEU A 108 -12.44 20.37 -1.95
CA LEU A 108 -11.68 20.67 -0.73
C LEU A 108 -12.23 19.90 0.48
N LEU A 109 -13.54 19.87 0.67
CA LEU A 109 -14.18 19.16 1.79
C LEU A 109 -13.98 17.65 1.69
N ILE A 110 -14.10 17.08 0.49
CA ILE A 110 -13.82 15.65 0.24
C ILE A 110 -12.36 15.34 0.57
N ALA A 111 -11.42 16.16 0.12
CA ALA A 111 -10.00 15.99 0.44
C ALA A 111 -9.71 16.10 1.95
N GLN A 112 -10.51 16.88 2.69
CA GLN A 112 -10.45 16.99 4.15
C GLN A 112 -11.23 15.88 4.90
N GLN A 113 -11.75 14.86 4.20
CA GLN A 113 -12.60 13.80 4.77
C GLN A 113 -13.92 14.29 5.37
N LYS A 114 -14.37 15.50 5.02
CA LYS A 114 -15.64 16.10 5.46
C LYS A 114 -16.74 15.86 4.43
N ILE A 115 -17.01 14.58 4.14
CA ILE A 115 -17.92 14.18 3.05
C ILE A 115 -19.35 14.72 3.26
N LYS A 116 -19.86 14.65 4.49
CA LYS A 116 -21.23 15.13 4.83
C LYS A 116 -21.44 16.61 4.54
N ASP A 117 -20.38 17.42 4.65
CA ASP A 117 -20.45 18.85 4.36
C ASP A 117 -20.37 19.12 2.84
N ALA A 118 -19.82 18.18 2.07
CA ALA A 118 -19.69 18.29 0.62
C ALA A 118 -20.98 17.90 -0.13
N GLU A 119 -21.76 16.95 0.39
CA GLU A 119 -23.03 16.49 -0.18
C GLU A 119 -24.01 17.61 -0.56
N PRO A 120 -24.35 18.57 0.34
CA PRO A 120 -25.27 19.66 -0.02
C PRO A 120 -24.70 20.60 -1.09
N LEU A 121 -23.37 20.76 -1.16
CA LEU A 121 -22.73 21.57 -2.19
C LEU A 121 -22.84 20.90 -3.55
N LEU A 122 -22.60 19.59 -3.63
CA LEU A 122 -22.75 18.83 -4.85
C LEU A 122 -24.21 18.76 -5.33
N ALA A 123 -25.17 18.62 -4.40
CA ALA A 123 -26.59 18.65 -4.73
C ALA A 123 -27.08 20.00 -5.28
N ALA A 124 -26.40 21.10 -4.95
CA ALA A 124 -26.71 22.44 -5.45
C ALA A 124 -26.15 22.70 -6.87
N VAL A 125 -25.30 21.81 -7.40
CA VAL A 125 -24.69 21.98 -8.73
C VAL A 125 -25.73 21.73 -9.83
N LYS A 126 -25.83 22.66 -10.77
CA LYS A 126 -26.72 22.56 -11.94
C LYS A 126 -26.00 21.87 -13.10
N THR A 127 -26.16 20.55 -13.22
CA THR A 127 -25.44 19.72 -14.22
C THR A 127 -25.66 20.15 -15.67
N GLY A 128 -26.86 20.64 -16.03
CA GLY A 128 -27.18 21.08 -17.39
C GLY A 128 -26.45 22.34 -17.87
N ALA A 129 -25.81 23.09 -16.96
CA ALA A 129 -25.04 24.29 -17.27
C ALA A 129 -23.52 24.05 -17.31
N LEU A 130 -23.07 22.82 -17.03
CA LEU A 130 -21.65 22.48 -16.94
C LEU A 130 -21.05 22.15 -18.32
N SER A 131 -19.76 22.48 -18.49
CA SER A 131 -18.97 21.93 -19.59
C SER A 131 -18.75 20.42 -19.42
N GLN A 132 -18.32 19.71 -20.47
CA GLN A 132 -17.98 18.29 -20.38
C GLN A 132 -16.89 18.01 -19.32
N ASP A 133 -15.89 18.88 -19.20
CA ASP A 133 -14.84 18.77 -18.17
C ASP A 133 -15.40 18.96 -16.76
N GLN A 134 -16.24 19.99 -16.56
CA GLN A 134 -16.90 20.23 -15.29
C GLN A 134 -17.82 19.07 -14.89
N LEU A 135 -18.55 18.51 -15.86
CA LEU A 135 -19.44 17.38 -15.65
C LEU A 135 -18.65 16.11 -15.27
N ALA A 136 -17.51 15.86 -15.91
CA ALA A 136 -16.63 14.76 -15.56
C ALA A 136 -16.10 14.88 -14.13
N ARG A 137 -15.66 16.10 -13.74
CA ARG A 137 -15.22 16.41 -12.38
C ARG A 137 -16.36 16.27 -11.37
N TYR A 138 -17.56 16.73 -11.70
CA TYR A 138 -18.74 16.57 -10.86
C TYR A 138 -19.00 15.10 -10.53
N TYR A 139 -19.03 14.22 -11.54
CA TYR A 139 -19.21 12.79 -11.29
C TYR A 139 -18.04 12.17 -10.52
N SER A 140 -16.78 12.59 -10.76
CA SER A 140 -15.65 12.16 -9.94
C SER A 140 -15.83 12.49 -8.46
N LEU A 141 -16.35 13.69 -8.14
CA LEU A 141 -16.61 14.10 -6.76
C LEU A 141 -17.75 13.30 -6.13
N GLN A 142 -18.82 13.04 -6.89
CA GLN A 142 -19.91 12.18 -6.45
C GLN A 142 -19.43 10.75 -6.18
N ILE A 143 -18.61 10.18 -7.06
CA ILE A 143 -17.97 8.86 -6.88
C ILE A 143 -17.08 8.85 -5.63
N ALA A 144 -16.23 9.86 -5.46
CA ALA A 144 -15.35 9.96 -4.29
C ALA A 144 -16.15 10.07 -2.98
N SER A 145 -17.28 10.78 -2.99
CA SER A 145 -18.16 10.92 -1.83
C SER A 145 -18.80 9.59 -1.40
N ALA A 146 -18.96 8.62 -2.30
CA ALA A 146 -19.50 7.31 -1.97
C ALA A 146 -18.55 6.44 -1.15
N GLN A 147 -17.26 6.80 -1.06
CA GLN A 147 -16.23 6.06 -0.30
C GLN A 147 -16.17 4.56 -0.62
N GLY A 148 -16.38 4.19 -1.89
CA GLY A 148 -16.37 2.80 -2.35
C GLY A 148 -17.54 1.95 -1.86
N ARG A 149 -18.59 2.54 -1.28
CA ARG A 149 -19.79 1.81 -0.88
C ARG A 149 -20.69 1.53 -2.08
N PRO A 150 -20.94 0.25 -2.44
CA PRO A 150 -21.80 -0.08 -3.56
C PRO A 150 -23.21 0.46 -3.35
N SER A 151 -23.73 1.17 -4.35
CA SER A 151 -25.07 1.73 -4.34
C SER A 151 -25.56 2.01 -5.76
N LEU A 152 -26.89 2.10 -5.92
CA LEU A 152 -27.49 2.49 -7.20
C LEU A 152 -27.01 3.87 -7.68
N SER A 153 -26.88 4.82 -6.75
CA SER A 153 -26.39 6.16 -7.04
C SER A 153 -24.94 6.13 -7.54
N LEU A 154 -24.09 5.30 -6.93
CA LEU A 154 -22.70 5.14 -7.37
C LEU A 154 -22.63 4.54 -8.80
N LEU A 155 -23.43 3.52 -9.10
CA LEU A 155 -23.50 2.94 -10.44
C LEU A 155 -23.95 3.97 -11.50
N ARG A 156 -24.99 4.75 -11.19
CA ARG A 156 -25.46 5.83 -12.06
C ARG A 156 -24.36 6.87 -12.32
N ASN A 157 -23.58 7.23 -11.30
CA ASN A 157 -22.47 8.17 -11.46
C ASN A 157 -21.37 7.61 -12.37
N TYR A 158 -20.99 6.33 -12.22
CA TYR A 158 -20.02 5.72 -13.14
C TYR A 158 -20.54 5.71 -14.59
N ILE A 159 -21.78 5.26 -14.80
CA ILE A 159 -22.43 5.20 -16.12
C ILE A 159 -22.52 6.59 -16.76
N ALA A 160 -22.87 7.62 -15.98
CA ALA A 160 -22.97 8.98 -16.49
C ALA A 160 -21.60 9.63 -16.77
N GLN A 161 -20.55 9.18 -16.08
CA GLN A 161 -19.18 9.64 -16.29
C GLN A 161 -18.51 8.99 -17.50
N GLU A 162 -18.80 7.72 -17.78
CA GLU A 162 -18.20 6.93 -18.86
C GLU A 162 -18.06 7.68 -20.21
N PRO A 163 -19.09 8.33 -20.78
CA PRO A 163 -18.98 8.95 -22.09
C PRO A 163 -18.06 10.19 -22.12
N LEU A 164 -17.66 10.69 -20.95
CA LEU A 164 -16.78 11.84 -20.79
C LEU A 164 -15.30 11.43 -20.70
N LEU A 165 -15.01 10.14 -20.54
CA LEU A 165 -13.67 9.60 -20.33
C LEU A 165 -13.09 9.00 -21.62
N LYS A 166 -11.75 8.88 -21.66
CA LYS A 166 -11.02 8.28 -22.79
C LYS A 166 -9.83 7.46 -22.29
N GLY A 167 -9.34 6.54 -23.11
CA GLY A 167 -8.11 5.79 -22.85
C GLY A 167 -8.18 4.97 -21.56
N THR A 168 -7.15 5.08 -20.71
CA THR A 168 -7.04 4.32 -19.46
C THR A 168 -8.12 4.69 -18.45
N ASP A 169 -8.54 5.96 -18.38
CA ASP A 169 -9.55 6.42 -17.43
C ASP A 169 -10.93 5.84 -17.78
N HIS A 170 -11.21 5.69 -19.08
CA HIS A 170 -12.41 5.05 -19.59
C HIS A 170 -12.47 3.57 -19.18
N GLN A 171 -11.39 2.80 -19.40
CA GLN A 171 -11.32 1.41 -18.94
C GLN A 171 -11.42 1.31 -17.40
N GLY A 172 -10.76 2.21 -16.67
CA GLY A 172 -10.82 2.25 -15.20
C GLY A 172 -12.24 2.48 -14.68
N ASN A 173 -13.04 3.30 -15.35
CA ASN A 173 -14.46 3.51 -15.02
C ASN A 173 -15.31 2.24 -15.30
N ILE A 174 -15.08 1.56 -16.43
CA ILE A 174 -15.73 0.27 -16.75
C ILE A 174 -15.40 -0.78 -15.68
N ASP A 175 -14.13 -0.91 -15.33
CA ASP A 175 -13.66 -1.87 -14.33
C ASP A 175 -14.24 -1.54 -12.94
N ALA A 176 -14.32 -0.26 -12.56
CA ALA A 176 -14.91 0.17 -11.30
C ALA A 176 -16.44 -0.05 -11.26
N THR A 177 -17.13 0.14 -12.38
CA THR A 177 -18.56 -0.18 -12.53
C THR A 177 -18.78 -1.67 -12.27
N TRP A 178 -17.97 -2.52 -12.90
CA TRP A 178 -18.04 -3.97 -12.74
C TRP A 178 -17.69 -4.43 -11.32
N GLN A 179 -16.64 -3.85 -10.73
CA GLN A 179 -16.25 -4.13 -9.35
C GLN A 179 -17.37 -3.75 -8.36
N THR A 180 -18.02 -2.61 -8.57
CA THR A 180 -19.14 -2.16 -7.73
C THR A 180 -20.31 -3.15 -7.82
N LEU A 181 -20.67 -3.60 -9.02
CA LEU A 181 -21.75 -4.58 -9.25
C LEU A 181 -21.48 -5.94 -8.61
N THR A 182 -20.26 -6.43 -8.75
CA THR A 182 -19.87 -7.75 -8.24
C THR A 182 -19.82 -7.80 -6.71
N GLN A 183 -19.61 -6.66 -6.05
CA GLN A 183 -19.66 -6.53 -4.59
C GLN A 183 -21.07 -6.50 -4.00
N MET A 184 -22.11 -6.18 -4.78
CA MET A 184 -23.49 -6.15 -4.30
C MET A 184 -24.06 -7.55 -4.13
N SER A 185 -24.81 -7.81 -3.07
CA SER A 185 -25.50 -9.09 -2.87
C SER A 185 -26.65 -9.30 -3.88
N PRO A 186 -27.10 -10.55 -4.11
CA PRO A 186 -28.27 -10.81 -4.96
C PRO A 186 -29.55 -10.10 -4.48
N GLN A 187 -29.72 -9.96 -3.16
CA GLN A 187 -30.87 -9.26 -2.59
C GLN A 187 -30.80 -7.75 -2.85
N GLU A 188 -29.63 -7.13 -2.69
CA GLU A 188 -29.44 -5.71 -3.00
C GLU A 188 -29.70 -5.42 -4.48
N VAL A 189 -29.22 -6.30 -5.37
CA VAL A 189 -29.46 -6.17 -6.82
C VAL A 189 -30.94 -6.32 -7.16
N SER A 190 -31.65 -7.28 -6.56
CA SER A 190 -33.09 -7.47 -6.80
C SER A 190 -33.95 -6.33 -6.30
N ASN A 191 -33.48 -5.56 -5.32
CA ASN A 191 -34.19 -4.41 -4.75
C ASN A 191 -33.93 -3.11 -5.51
N LEU A 192 -33.09 -3.13 -6.55
CA LEU A 192 -32.81 -1.94 -7.35
C LEU A 192 -34.03 -1.55 -8.18
N VAL A 193 -34.44 -0.30 -8.03
CA VAL A 193 -35.48 0.32 -8.86
C VAL A 193 -34.80 1.15 -9.94
N ILE A 194 -34.80 0.62 -11.15
CA ILE A 194 -34.29 1.30 -12.34
C ILE A 194 -35.44 1.94 -13.12
N ASN A 195 -35.17 3.03 -13.81
CA ASN A 195 -36.12 3.65 -14.71
C ASN A 195 -36.10 2.94 -16.08
N ALA A 196 -37.20 3.04 -16.82
CA ALA A 196 -37.35 2.35 -18.11
C ALA A 196 -36.34 2.82 -19.18
N ASP A 197 -35.80 4.03 -19.05
CA ASP A 197 -34.81 4.62 -19.95
C ASP A 197 -33.36 4.26 -19.60
N GLU A 198 -33.11 3.60 -18.46
CA GLU A 198 -31.76 3.23 -18.01
C GLU A 198 -31.25 1.94 -18.67
N ASN A 199 -31.29 1.86 -20.01
CA ASN A 199 -30.93 0.66 -20.76
C ASN A 199 -29.45 0.23 -20.57
N VAL A 200 -28.54 1.19 -20.37
CA VAL A 200 -27.13 0.87 -20.07
C VAL A 200 -27.01 0.17 -18.72
N LEU A 201 -27.73 0.64 -17.69
CA LEU A 201 -27.74 0.03 -16.37
C LEU A 201 -28.41 -1.35 -16.40
N GLN A 202 -29.53 -1.51 -17.10
CA GLN A 202 -30.14 -2.82 -17.32
C GLN A 202 -29.14 -3.80 -17.96
N GLY A 203 -28.42 -3.36 -18.99
CA GLY A 203 -27.37 -4.17 -19.62
C GLY A 203 -26.28 -4.61 -18.62
N TRP A 204 -25.85 -3.73 -17.72
CA TRP A 204 -24.90 -4.08 -16.67
C TRP A 204 -25.44 -5.12 -15.67
N LEU A 205 -26.71 -5.02 -15.29
CA LEU A 205 -27.37 -6.00 -14.40
C LEU A 205 -27.52 -7.36 -15.09
N ASP A 206 -27.85 -7.37 -16.38
CA ASP A 206 -27.91 -8.59 -17.18
C ASP A 206 -26.54 -9.25 -17.33
N LEU A 207 -25.47 -8.47 -17.52
CA LEU A 207 -24.10 -8.99 -17.54
C LEU A 207 -23.73 -9.64 -16.20
N LEU A 208 -24.11 -9.00 -15.10
CA LEU A 208 -23.90 -9.54 -13.75
C LEU A 208 -24.64 -10.87 -13.57
N ALA A 209 -25.87 -10.98 -14.06
CA ALA A 209 -26.65 -12.22 -14.01
C ALA A 209 -25.99 -13.33 -14.85
N VAL A 210 -25.54 -13.02 -16.07
CA VAL A 210 -24.81 -13.95 -16.94
C VAL A 210 -23.54 -14.43 -16.26
N TRP A 211 -22.74 -13.53 -15.68
CA TRP A 211 -21.52 -13.91 -14.97
C TRP A 211 -21.83 -14.83 -13.79
N ARG A 212 -22.74 -14.44 -12.89
CA ARG A 212 -23.11 -15.23 -11.71
C ARG A 212 -23.60 -16.63 -12.04
N ALA A 213 -24.36 -16.77 -13.12
CA ALA A 213 -24.89 -18.06 -13.54
C ALA A 213 -23.82 -19.00 -14.13
N ASN A 214 -22.71 -18.46 -14.64
CA ASN A 214 -21.72 -19.22 -15.42
C ASN A 214 -20.29 -19.16 -14.85
N THR A 215 -20.08 -18.70 -13.60
CA THR A 215 -18.73 -18.57 -13.01
C THR A 215 -17.94 -19.87 -12.92
N GLN A 216 -18.61 -21.03 -12.94
CA GLN A 216 -17.98 -22.35 -12.85
C GLN A 216 -17.64 -22.98 -14.22
N ASP A 217 -18.19 -22.46 -15.30
CA ASP A 217 -18.02 -22.99 -16.65
C ASP A 217 -17.56 -21.88 -17.60
N ALA A 218 -16.25 -21.91 -17.92
CA ALA A 218 -15.60 -20.88 -18.73
C ALA A 218 -16.15 -20.80 -20.17
N GLU A 219 -16.52 -21.93 -20.77
CA GLU A 219 -17.05 -21.95 -22.14
C GLU A 219 -18.48 -21.41 -22.18
N MET A 220 -19.32 -21.80 -21.21
CA MET A 220 -20.65 -21.23 -21.06
C MET A 220 -20.60 -19.74 -20.73
N LEU A 221 -19.67 -19.29 -19.89
CA LEU A 221 -19.47 -17.88 -19.58
C LEU A 221 -19.06 -17.10 -20.84
N LYS A 222 -18.13 -17.62 -21.63
CA LYS A 222 -17.69 -17.01 -22.88
C LYS A 222 -18.84 -16.87 -23.88
N SER A 223 -19.65 -17.91 -24.06
CA SER A 223 -20.85 -17.86 -24.90
C SER A 223 -21.87 -16.86 -24.36
N GLY A 224 -22.16 -16.90 -23.06
CA GLY A 224 -23.12 -16.00 -22.41
C GLY A 224 -22.74 -14.54 -22.53
N ILE A 225 -21.44 -14.21 -22.39
CA ILE A 225 -20.95 -12.83 -22.60
C ILE A 225 -21.14 -12.42 -24.07
N LYS A 226 -20.85 -13.29 -25.04
CA LYS A 226 -21.05 -12.99 -26.46
C LYS A 226 -22.52 -12.73 -26.82
N ASP A 227 -23.43 -13.52 -26.27
CA ASP A 227 -24.88 -13.32 -26.43
C ASP A 227 -25.32 -12.01 -25.77
N TRP A 228 -24.78 -11.70 -24.60
CA TRP A 228 -25.00 -10.42 -23.93
C TRP A 228 -24.49 -9.22 -24.74
N GLN A 229 -23.29 -9.29 -25.33
CA GLN A 229 -22.74 -8.23 -26.20
C GLN A 229 -23.64 -7.97 -27.41
N THR A 230 -24.28 -9.02 -27.94
CA THR A 230 -25.23 -8.92 -29.05
C THR A 230 -26.54 -8.25 -28.63
N ARG A 231 -27.02 -8.50 -27.40
CA ARG A 231 -28.23 -7.87 -26.85
C ARG A 231 -28.02 -6.40 -26.47
N TYR A 232 -26.82 -6.04 -26.02
CA TYR A 232 -26.49 -4.69 -25.52
C TYR A 232 -25.33 -4.04 -26.28
N PRO A 233 -25.40 -3.85 -27.62
CA PRO A 233 -24.27 -3.38 -28.43
C PRO A 233 -23.83 -1.94 -28.10
N GLN A 234 -24.70 -1.14 -27.47
CA GLN A 234 -24.40 0.22 -27.05
C GLN A 234 -23.81 0.32 -25.63
N ASN A 235 -23.82 -0.77 -24.85
CA ASN A 235 -23.26 -0.77 -23.52
C ASN A 235 -21.72 -0.63 -23.60
N PRO A 236 -21.09 0.21 -22.76
CA PRO A 236 -19.62 0.36 -22.74
C PRO A 236 -18.87 -0.96 -22.60
N ALA A 237 -19.32 -1.84 -21.71
CA ALA A 237 -18.73 -3.15 -21.50
C ALA A 237 -18.90 -4.10 -22.68
N ALA A 238 -19.83 -3.84 -23.60
CA ALA A 238 -19.95 -4.64 -24.82
C ALA A 238 -18.84 -4.32 -25.83
N LYS A 239 -18.38 -3.06 -25.87
CA LYS A 239 -17.29 -2.60 -26.73
C LYS A 239 -15.93 -2.97 -26.15
N THR A 240 -15.75 -2.74 -24.85
CA THR A 240 -14.52 -3.02 -24.10
C THR A 240 -14.88 -3.70 -22.79
N LEU A 241 -14.66 -5.01 -22.72
CA LEU A 241 -15.02 -5.80 -21.54
C LEU A 241 -14.24 -5.31 -20.30
N PRO A 242 -14.84 -5.42 -19.09
CA PRO A 242 -14.11 -5.29 -17.85
C PRO A 242 -12.88 -6.18 -17.82
N THR A 243 -11.75 -5.69 -17.31
CA THR A 243 -10.46 -6.39 -17.29
C THR A 243 -10.58 -7.76 -16.60
N GLN A 244 -11.37 -7.85 -15.54
CA GLN A 244 -11.60 -9.11 -14.82
C GLN A 244 -12.31 -10.15 -15.70
N LEU A 245 -13.24 -9.72 -16.55
CA LEU A 245 -13.96 -10.62 -17.46
C LEU A 245 -13.13 -11.01 -18.68
N SER A 246 -12.33 -10.09 -19.22
CA SER A 246 -11.44 -10.40 -20.35
C SER A 246 -10.35 -11.40 -19.94
N GLN A 247 -9.82 -11.29 -18.73
CA GLN A 247 -8.90 -12.27 -18.15
C GLN A 247 -9.55 -13.66 -18.03
N MET A 248 -10.81 -13.74 -17.59
CA MET A 248 -11.53 -15.02 -17.50
C MET A 248 -11.83 -15.63 -18.87
N GLN A 249 -12.17 -14.83 -19.89
CA GLN A 249 -12.38 -15.35 -21.25
C GLN A 249 -11.12 -15.95 -21.88
N ASN A 250 -9.96 -15.42 -21.48
CA ASN A 250 -8.65 -15.89 -21.93
C ASN A 250 -8.09 -16.99 -21.02
N TYR A 251 -8.80 -17.39 -19.97
CA TYR A 251 -8.41 -18.47 -19.10
C TYR A 251 -8.55 -19.80 -19.85
N THR A 252 -7.44 -20.31 -20.37
CA THR A 252 -7.34 -21.69 -20.78
C THR A 252 -6.80 -22.49 -19.60
N LYS A 253 -7.49 -23.57 -19.23
CA LYS A 253 -7.00 -24.49 -18.21
C LYS A 253 -5.61 -24.97 -18.64
N ALA A 254 -4.59 -24.66 -17.85
CA ALA A 254 -3.22 -25.07 -18.15
C ALA A 254 -3.16 -26.60 -18.28
N SER A 255 -2.65 -27.09 -19.40
CA SER A 255 -2.41 -28.51 -19.58
C SER A 255 -1.27 -28.95 -18.66
N THR A 256 -1.49 -29.99 -17.87
CA THR A 256 -0.46 -30.64 -17.04
C THR A 256 -0.01 -31.97 -17.65
N SER A 257 -0.19 -32.16 -18.97
CA SER A 257 0.10 -33.43 -19.63
C SER A 257 1.58 -33.83 -19.55
N ILE A 258 2.50 -32.87 -19.75
CA ILE A 258 3.95 -33.10 -19.62
C ILE A 258 4.54 -32.01 -18.73
N ILE A 259 5.01 -32.40 -17.55
CA ILE A 259 5.64 -31.53 -16.56
C ILE A 259 7.15 -31.70 -16.66
N ALA A 260 7.87 -30.62 -16.94
CA ALA A 260 9.32 -30.59 -16.84
C ALA A 260 9.74 -30.17 -15.42
N LEU A 261 10.30 -31.11 -14.66
CA LEU A 261 10.78 -30.87 -13.29
C LEU A 261 12.29 -30.56 -13.32
N LEU A 262 12.63 -29.30 -13.09
CA LEU A 262 13.99 -28.77 -13.19
C LEU A 262 14.61 -28.65 -11.80
N LEU A 263 15.54 -29.54 -11.48
CA LEU A 263 16.17 -29.62 -10.16
C LEU A 263 17.70 -29.78 -10.29
N PRO A 264 18.49 -29.26 -9.33
CA PRO A 264 19.92 -29.49 -9.29
C PRO A 264 20.20 -30.90 -8.74
N LEU A 265 20.43 -31.87 -9.64
CA LEU A 265 20.59 -33.27 -9.26
C LEU A 265 22.01 -33.63 -8.80
N ASN A 266 22.95 -32.69 -8.87
CA ASN A 266 24.32 -32.85 -8.37
C ASN A 266 24.75 -31.66 -7.48
N GLY A 267 25.86 -31.84 -6.78
CA GLY A 267 26.48 -30.82 -5.92
C GLY A 267 25.74 -30.65 -4.58
N GLN A 268 25.99 -29.52 -3.91
CA GLN A 268 25.50 -29.28 -2.55
C GLN A 268 23.97 -29.22 -2.45
N ALA A 269 23.28 -28.88 -3.54
CA ALA A 269 21.83 -28.74 -3.56
C ALA A 269 21.06 -30.04 -3.85
N GLN A 270 21.76 -31.14 -4.15
CA GLN A 270 21.15 -32.43 -4.52
C GLN A 270 20.22 -32.97 -3.43
N VAL A 271 20.57 -32.77 -2.15
CA VAL A 271 19.75 -33.25 -1.03
C VAL A 271 18.36 -32.60 -1.05
N PHE A 272 18.29 -31.30 -1.35
CA PHE A 272 17.02 -30.57 -1.47
C PHE A 272 16.23 -31.02 -2.71
N ALA A 273 16.93 -31.21 -3.84
CA ALA A 273 16.32 -31.72 -5.07
C ALA A 273 15.64 -33.08 -4.85
N ASN A 274 16.32 -34.01 -4.17
CA ASN A 274 15.76 -35.33 -3.88
C ASN A 274 14.51 -35.26 -2.99
N ALA A 275 14.52 -34.39 -1.97
CA ALA A 275 13.37 -34.19 -1.09
C ALA A 275 12.17 -33.61 -1.85
N ILE A 276 12.40 -32.58 -2.68
CA ILE A 276 11.37 -31.96 -3.52
C ILE A 276 10.81 -32.97 -4.52
N GLN A 277 11.67 -33.70 -5.23
CA GLN A 277 11.26 -34.70 -6.20
C GLN A 277 10.42 -35.81 -5.55
N LYS A 278 10.81 -36.26 -4.35
CA LYS A 278 10.03 -37.22 -3.57
C LYS A 278 8.65 -36.67 -3.23
N GLY A 279 8.57 -35.48 -2.61
CA GLY A 279 7.28 -34.87 -2.25
C GLY A 279 6.38 -34.63 -3.46
N PHE A 280 6.95 -34.21 -4.59
CA PHE A 280 6.23 -34.01 -5.85
C PHE A 280 5.65 -35.33 -6.39
N ASN A 281 6.43 -36.42 -6.37
CA ASN A 281 5.97 -37.73 -6.81
C ASN A 281 4.93 -38.33 -5.86
N ASP A 282 5.11 -38.20 -4.55
CA ASP A 282 4.17 -38.67 -3.54
C ASP A 282 2.82 -37.97 -3.72
N ALA A 283 2.82 -36.64 -3.88
CA ALA A 283 1.62 -35.84 -4.15
C ALA A 283 0.94 -36.24 -5.48
N LYS A 284 1.71 -36.43 -6.57
CA LYS A 284 1.18 -36.91 -7.85
C LYS A 284 0.46 -38.26 -7.71
N ASN A 285 1.01 -39.15 -6.91
CA ASN A 285 0.47 -40.50 -6.70
C ASN A 285 -0.68 -40.52 -5.68
N GLY A 286 -1.11 -39.36 -5.16
CA GLY A 286 -2.16 -39.26 -4.14
C GLY A 286 -1.72 -39.76 -2.76
N ILE A 287 -0.41 -39.94 -2.54
CA ILE A 287 0.15 -40.35 -1.25
C ILE A 287 0.33 -39.08 -0.42
N SER A 288 -0.67 -38.73 0.39
CA SER A 288 -0.48 -37.73 1.45
C SER A 288 0.38 -38.36 2.54
N ALA A 289 1.67 -38.02 2.61
CA ALA A 289 2.48 -38.41 3.76
C ALA A 289 1.84 -37.79 5.03
N PRO A 290 1.61 -38.55 6.11
CA PRO A 290 1.19 -37.96 7.36
C PRO A 290 2.29 -37.00 7.82
N VAL A 291 1.99 -35.71 7.86
CA VAL A 291 2.84 -34.71 8.50
C VAL A 291 2.87 -35.05 9.99
N THR A 292 3.90 -35.78 10.41
CA THR A 292 4.26 -35.81 11.83
C THR A 292 4.70 -34.41 12.20
N GLN A 293 3.80 -33.68 12.84
CA GLN A 293 4.06 -32.41 13.50
C GLN A 293 5.31 -32.58 14.38
N PRO A 294 6.37 -31.76 14.22
CA PRO A 294 7.53 -31.83 15.10
C PRO A 294 7.04 -31.67 16.55
N ALA A 295 7.26 -32.71 17.37
CA ALA A 295 6.98 -32.62 18.79
C ALA A 295 7.73 -31.40 19.35
N ALA A 296 7.01 -30.49 19.99
CA ALA A 296 7.59 -29.33 20.66
C ALA A 296 8.75 -29.82 21.55
N ALA A 297 9.96 -29.34 21.28
CA ALA A 297 11.11 -29.66 22.10
C ALA A 297 10.85 -29.15 23.53
N GLN A 298 10.57 -30.07 24.45
CA GLN A 298 10.56 -29.75 25.88
C GLN A 298 11.99 -29.36 26.30
N PRO A 299 12.17 -28.27 27.08
CA PRO A 299 13.48 -27.89 27.58
C PRO A 299 14.07 -29.02 28.42
N ALA A 300 15.25 -29.50 28.03
CA ALA A 300 16.04 -30.40 28.84
C ALA A 300 16.38 -29.71 30.17
N ALA A 301 15.81 -30.22 31.26
CA ALA A 301 16.24 -29.87 32.60
C ALA A 301 17.68 -30.39 32.78
N ALA A 302 18.62 -29.47 32.88
CA ALA A 302 19.92 -29.74 33.44
C ALA A 302 19.79 -29.66 34.97
N ASP A 303 20.04 -30.76 35.67
CA ASP A 303 20.87 -30.64 36.86
C ASP A 303 21.66 -31.91 37.19
N ALA A 304 22.91 -31.63 37.54
CA ALA A 304 24.00 -32.42 38.07
C ALA A 304 23.70 -33.78 38.73
N THR A 305 24.57 -34.75 38.45
CA THR A 305 25.54 -35.21 39.45
C THR A 305 26.70 -35.96 38.78
N ALA A 306 27.90 -35.51 39.10
CA ALA A 306 29.16 -36.13 38.71
C ALA A 306 29.54 -37.23 39.69
N SER A 307 30.03 -38.36 39.18
CA SER A 307 31.01 -39.21 39.86
C SER A 307 31.72 -40.14 38.88
N THR A 308 32.96 -39.77 38.55
CA THR A 308 34.17 -40.61 38.47
C THR A 308 34.07 -42.08 38.02
N GLN A 309 34.72 -42.35 36.87
CA GLN A 309 35.34 -43.60 36.38
C GLN A 309 36.23 -44.34 37.43
N PRO A 310 36.82 -45.54 37.17
CA PRO A 310 36.74 -46.43 35.98
C PRO A 310 36.66 -47.95 36.29
N ALA A 311 36.43 -48.79 35.26
CA ALA A 311 37.30 -49.93 34.88
C ALA A 311 36.56 -51.20 34.39
N ALA A 312 37.08 -51.67 33.24
CA ALA A 312 37.42 -53.06 32.90
C ALA A 312 36.36 -54.08 32.42
N ALA A 313 36.75 -54.67 31.28
CA ALA A 313 36.73 -56.10 30.95
C ALA A 313 35.49 -56.70 30.26
N ALA A 314 35.71 -56.98 28.97
CA ALA A 314 35.72 -58.31 28.35
C ALA A 314 34.47 -59.19 28.39
N GLY A 315 34.18 -59.83 27.26
CA GLY A 315 33.69 -61.21 27.24
C GLY A 315 32.46 -61.45 26.39
N SER A 316 32.70 -62.02 25.21
CA SER A 316 31.71 -62.61 24.31
C SER A 316 31.16 -63.95 24.84
N SER A 317 30.02 -64.37 24.25
CA SER A 317 29.51 -65.76 24.13
C SER A 317 28.90 -66.36 25.41
N THR A 318 27.84 -67.20 25.46
CA THR A 318 27.21 -68.17 24.54
C THR A 318 25.79 -68.53 25.06
N ASP A 319 24.90 -68.91 24.14
CA ASP A 319 23.65 -69.71 24.18
C ASP A 319 23.57 -70.91 25.19
N PRO A 320 22.49 -71.75 25.28
CA PRO A 320 21.01 -71.58 25.23
C PRO A 320 20.20 -72.54 26.20
N ILE A 321 18.85 -72.56 26.06
CA ILE A 321 17.84 -73.60 26.42
C ILE A 321 17.33 -73.70 27.89
N SER A 322 16.03 -73.44 28.11
CA SER A 322 15.00 -74.42 28.60
C SER A 322 13.68 -73.73 29.01
N ALA A 323 12.57 -74.11 28.35
CA ALA A 323 11.18 -73.95 28.83
C ALA A 323 10.74 -75.26 29.54
N PRO A 324 9.64 -75.30 30.32
CA PRO A 324 8.35 -75.65 29.67
C PRO A 324 7.02 -75.15 30.32
N GLN A 325 5.99 -75.07 29.44
CA GLN A 325 4.56 -75.44 29.64
C GLN A 325 3.63 -74.55 30.50
N GLN A 326 2.32 -74.38 30.25
CA GLN A 326 1.36 -74.61 29.14
C GLN A 326 -0.02 -74.14 29.66
N GLN A 327 -0.86 -73.49 28.85
CA GLN A 327 -2.31 -73.78 28.67
C GLN A 327 -3.02 -72.74 27.77
N GLN A 328 -3.51 -73.22 26.62
CA GLN A 328 -4.53 -72.66 25.70
C GLN A 328 -5.89 -73.35 26.01
N PRO A 329 -7.08 -72.95 25.47
CA PRO A 329 -7.40 -72.51 24.08
C PRO A 329 -8.43 -71.33 24.04
N ALA A 330 -8.95 -70.74 22.95
CA ALA A 330 -9.29 -71.21 21.60
C ALA A 330 -9.55 -70.04 20.62
N ASP A 331 -9.35 -70.33 19.33
CA ASP A 331 -9.96 -69.79 18.09
C ASP A 331 -10.28 -68.29 17.91
N ALA A 332 -9.49 -67.65 17.04
CA ALA A 332 -10.00 -66.80 15.98
C ALA A 332 -9.06 -66.88 14.75
N THR A 333 -9.62 -67.28 13.61
CA THR A 333 -9.04 -67.32 12.27
C THR A 333 -8.20 -66.08 11.90
N PRO A 334 -7.04 -66.22 11.22
CA PRO A 334 -6.40 -65.07 10.59
C PRO A 334 -7.22 -64.65 9.37
N GLN A 335 -7.98 -63.56 9.50
CA GLN A 335 -8.45 -62.83 8.33
C GLN A 335 -7.22 -62.28 7.59
N PRO A 336 -7.14 -62.41 6.25
CA PRO A 336 -6.10 -61.75 5.48
C PRO A 336 -6.21 -60.25 5.73
N GLN A 337 -5.18 -59.65 6.32
CA GLN A 337 -5.04 -58.20 6.36
C GLN A 337 -5.10 -57.71 4.92
N SER A 338 -6.17 -57.00 4.60
CA SER A 338 -6.29 -56.21 3.39
C SER A 338 -5.07 -55.29 3.31
N GLN A 339 -4.16 -55.60 2.40
CA GLN A 339 -3.21 -54.62 1.87
C GLN A 339 -4.01 -53.37 1.52
N PRO A 340 -3.56 -52.17 1.89
CA PRO A 340 -4.11 -50.95 1.32
C PRO A 340 -4.08 -51.12 -0.20
N ALA A 341 -5.25 -51.07 -0.83
CA ALA A 341 -5.35 -51.04 -2.28
C ALA A 341 -4.39 -49.94 -2.76
N ALA A 342 -3.49 -50.30 -3.68
CA ALA A 342 -2.63 -49.32 -4.32
C ALA A 342 -3.53 -48.19 -4.83
N ALA A 343 -3.32 -46.98 -4.30
CA ALA A 343 -4.02 -45.80 -4.76
C ALA A 343 -3.86 -45.72 -6.28
N GLU A 344 -4.97 -45.70 -7.01
CA GLU A 344 -4.94 -45.40 -8.44
C GLU A 344 -4.22 -44.04 -8.61
N PRO A 345 -3.34 -43.89 -9.61
CA PRO A 345 -2.62 -42.63 -9.80
C PRO A 345 -3.62 -41.50 -9.98
N ALA A 346 -3.64 -40.56 -9.04
CA ALA A 346 -4.54 -39.41 -9.01
C ALA A 346 -4.32 -38.43 -10.18
N SER A 347 -3.23 -38.59 -10.94
CA SER A 347 -2.90 -37.76 -12.11
C SER A 347 -2.16 -38.57 -13.19
N ASN A 348 -2.58 -38.42 -14.45
CA ASN A 348 -1.94 -38.98 -15.64
C ASN A 348 -0.79 -38.11 -16.19
N ALA A 349 -0.37 -37.07 -15.46
CA ALA A 349 0.70 -36.17 -15.88
C ALA A 349 2.03 -36.91 -16.07
N GLN A 350 2.68 -36.80 -17.23
CA GLN A 350 4.03 -37.31 -17.44
C GLN A 350 5.06 -36.35 -16.84
N ILE A 351 5.91 -36.81 -15.91
CA ILE A 351 6.99 -35.98 -15.34
C ILE A 351 8.29 -36.33 -16.06
N LYS A 352 8.94 -35.34 -16.64
CA LYS A 352 10.32 -35.43 -17.16
C LYS A 352 11.24 -34.62 -16.25
N VAL A 353 12.25 -35.26 -15.69
CA VAL A 353 13.18 -34.60 -14.75
C VAL A 353 14.42 -34.14 -15.51
N TYR A 354 14.82 -32.89 -15.30
CA TYR A 354 15.99 -32.30 -15.93
C TYR A 354 16.96 -31.81 -14.86
N ASP A 355 18.23 -32.13 -15.07
CA ASP A 355 19.29 -31.70 -14.17
C ASP A 355 19.80 -30.31 -14.52
N THR A 356 19.52 -29.34 -13.64
CA THR A 356 19.98 -27.95 -13.81
C THR A 356 21.42 -27.72 -13.37
N SER A 357 22.12 -28.76 -12.88
CA SER A 357 23.53 -28.67 -12.46
C SER A 357 24.51 -29.11 -13.54
N SER A 358 24.06 -29.92 -14.52
CA SER A 358 24.90 -30.44 -15.60
C SER A 358 24.92 -29.57 -16.86
N GLN A 359 23.92 -28.69 -17.06
CA GLN A 359 23.78 -27.85 -18.24
C GLN A 359 23.32 -26.43 -17.87
N PRO A 360 23.65 -25.41 -18.68
CA PRO A 360 23.07 -24.07 -18.54
C PRO A 360 21.54 -24.11 -18.60
N ILE A 361 20.89 -23.34 -17.74
CA ILE A 361 19.43 -23.36 -17.58
C ILE A 361 18.70 -23.03 -18.88
N GLU A 362 19.27 -22.16 -19.72
CA GLU A 362 18.72 -21.78 -21.01
C GLU A 362 18.60 -22.99 -21.95
N GLN A 363 19.59 -23.89 -21.93
CA GLN A 363 19.56 -25.12 -22.73
C GLN A 363 18.55 -26.11 -22.17
N VAL A 364 18.47 -26.23 -20.85
CA VAL A 364 17.49 -27.11 -20.19
C VAL A 364 16.06 -26.67 -20.50
N MET A 365 15.79 -25.36 -20.49
CA MET A 365 14.47 -24.81 -20.86
C MET A 365 14.14 -25.06 -22.34
N GLN A 366 15.11 -24.91 -23.24
CA GLN A 366 14.92 -25.24 -24.66
C GLN A 366 14.64 -26.73 -24.87
N GLN A 367 15.35 -27.61 -24.16
CA GLN A 367 15.10 -29.05 -24.21
C GLN A 367 13.71 -29.40 -23.68
N ALA A 368 13.31 -28.83 -22.54
CA ALA A 368 11.97 -29.03 -22.00
C ALA A 368 10.87 -28.60 -23.00
N GLN A 369 11.09 -27.49 -23.70
CA GLN A 369 10.18 -27.02 -24.75
C GLN A 369 10.12 -28.00 -25.93
N GLN A 370 11.27 -28.47 -26.43
CA GLN A 370 11.35 -29.45 -27.52
C GLN A 370 10.69 -30.79 -27.15
N ASP A 371 10.80 -31.17 -25.89
CA ASP A 371 10.23 -32.38 -25.32
C ASP A 371 8.71 -32.30 -25.11
N GLY A 372 8.09 -31.17 -25.46
CA GLY A 372 6.66 -30.93 -25.40
C GLY A 372 6.14 -30.61 -24.00
N ALA A 373 6.99 -30.13 -23.09
CA ALA A 373 6.55 -29.73 -21.75
C ALA A 373 5.50 -28.61 -21.85
N THR A 374 4.37 -28.79 -21.18
CA THR A 374 3.28 -27.80 -21.13
C THR A 374 3.41 -26.88 -19.91
N ILE A 375 4.17 -27.33 -18.90
CA ILE A 375 4.52 -26.58 -17.70
C ILE A 375 5.91 -26.99 -17.20
N VAL A 376 6.64 -26.03 -16.68
CA VAL A 376 7.93 -26.20 -16.02
C VAL A 376 7.74 -25.99 -14.52
N VAL A 377 8.25 -26.91 -13.70
CA VAL A 377 8.34 -26.78 -12.25
C VAL A 377 9.81 -26.71 -11.88
N GLY A 378 10.23 -25.61 -11.27
CA GLY A 378 11.63 -25.22 -11.11
C GLY A 378 12.00 -24.04 -12.02
N PRO A 379 13.26 -23.58 -12.00
CA PRO A 379 14.38 -24.13 -11.25
C PRO A 379 14.35 -23.78 -9.75
N LEU A 380 15.24 -24.41 -8.97
CA LEU A 380 15.37 -24.21 -7.52
C LEU A 380 16.40 -23.16 -7.12
N LEU A 381 17.53 -23.08 -7.84
CA LEU A 381 18.62 -22.16 -7.48
C LEU A 381 18.27 -20.74 -7.93
N LYS A 382 18.43 -19.75 -7.03
CA LYS A 382 18.10 -18.33 -7.29
C LYS A 382 18.71 -17.80 -8.59
N SER A 383 19.97 -18.13 -8.87
CA SER A 383 20.66 -17.73 -10.10
C SER A 383 19.98 -18.26 -11.37
N ASN A 384 19.45 -19.48 -11.33
CA ASN A 384 18.72 -20.06 -12.46
C ASN A 384 17.31 -19.47 -12.57
N VAL A 385 16.64 -19.17 -11.43
CA VAL A 385 15.33 -18.50 -11.42
C VAL A 385 15.42 -17.12 -12.06
N GLU A 386 16.45 -16.34 -11.71
CA GLU A 386 16.67 -15.00 -12.28
C GLU A 386 16.92 -15.05 -13.79
N LYS A 387 17.72 -16.02 -14.26
CA LYS A 387 17.93 -16.23 -15.70
C LYS A 387 16.63 -16.60 -16.42
N VAL A 388 15.81 -17.48 -15.85
CA VAL A 388 14.53 -17.86 -16.44
C VAL A 388 13.57 -16.68 -16.49
N ALA A 389 13.47 -15.91 -15.39
CA ALA A 389 12.65 -14.70 -15.35
C ALA A 389 13.04 -13.70 -16.46
N ASN A 390 14.34 -13.51 -16.69
CA ASN A 390 14.85 -12.60 -17.71
C ASN A 390 14.81 -13.16 -19.15
N SER A 391 14.49 -14.44 -19.35
CA SER A 391 14.60 -15.12 -20.67
C SER A 391 13.40 -14.96 -21.61
N GLN A 392 12.28 -14.39 -21.13
CA GLN A 392 11.01 -14.30 -21.88
C GLN A 392 10.54 -15.65 -22.46
N THR A 393 10.62 -16.72 -21.66
CA THR A 393 10.18 -18.06 -22.09
C THR A 393 8.68 -18.09 -22.44
N PRO A 394 8.26 -18.86 -23.46
CA PRO A 394 6.84 -19.08 -23.76
C PRO A 394 6.20 -20.15 -22.87
N LEU A 395 6.98 -20.90 -22.09
CA LEU A 395 6.49 -21.94 -21.19
C LEU A 395 5.86 -21.32 -19.94
N ASN A 396 4.83 -21.97 -19.39
CA ASN A 396 4.36 -21.66 -18.05
C ASN A 396 5.35 -22.22 -17.03
N VAL A 397 5.82 -21.39 -16.10
CA VAL A 397 6.86 -21.74 -15.13
C VAL A 397 6.34 -21.54 -13.70
N LEU A 398 6.46 -22.58 -12.87
CA LEU A 398 6.36 -22.49 -11.42
C LEU A 398 7.77 -22.62 -10.85
N ALA A 399 8.46 -21.50 -10.66
CA ALA A 399 9.80 -21.48 -10.09
C ALA A 399 9.76 -21.85 -8.60
N LEU A 400 10.72 -22.64 -8.12
CA LEU A 400 10.76 -23.13 -6.74
C LEU A 400 11.59 -22.23 -5.81
N ASN A 401 11.74 -20.98 -6.22
CA ASN A 401 12.43 -19.92 -5.48
C ASN A 401 12.04 -18.59 -6.11
N GLU A 402 12.48 -17.50 -5.50
CA GLU A 402 12.28 -16.14 -6.00
C GLU A 402 13.63 -15.48 -6.36
N PRO A 403 13.65 -14.63 -7.40
CA PRO A 403 14.80 -13.79 -7.71
C PRO A 403 14.97 -12.70 -6.65
N GLU A 404 16.13 -12.04 -6.61
CA GLU A 404 16.33 -10.88 -5.71
C GLU A 404 15.38 -9.72 -6.03
N LYS A 405 14.98 -9.60 -7.30
CA LYS A 405 14.02 -8.62 -7.77
C LYS A 405 12.91 -9.33 -8.53
N ILE A 406 11.71 -9.31 -7.95
CA ILE A 406 10.52 -9.91 -8.55
C ILE A 406 10.07 -9.04 -9.72
N GLN A 407 9.94 -9.66 -10.89
CA GLN A 407 9.34 -9.06 -12.08
C GLN A 407 8.04 -9.80 -12.39
N ASN A 408 6.97 -9.06 -12.68
CA ASN A 408 5.68 -9.67 -13.01
C ASN A 408 5.70 -10.15 -14.45
N HIS A 409 5.60 -11.47 -14.63
CA HIS A 409 5.39 -12.11 -15.93
C HIS A 409 4.08 -12.88 -15.92
N PRO A 410 3.29 -12.85 -17.01
CA PRO A 410 1.99 -13.52 -17.07
C PRO A 410 2.09 -15.05 -16.98
N ASN A 411 3.25 -15.61 -17.33
CA ASN A 411 3.50 -17.06 -17.42
C ASN A 411 4.52 -17.58 -16.40
N ILE A 412 4.93 -16.79 -15.40
CA ILE A 412 5.88 -17.22 -14.37
C ILE A 412 5.29 -16.94 -12.99
N CYS A 413 5.21 -17.98 -12.16
CA CYS A 413 4.87 -17.90 -10.75
C CYS A 413 6.08 -18.32 -9.92
N TYR A 414 6.24 -17.69 -8.75
CA TYR A 414 7.30 -18.02 -7.80
C TYR A 414 6.68 -18.71 -6.59
N PHE A 415 7.20 -19.89 -6.25
CA PHE A 415 6.83 -20.65 -5.07
C PHE A 415 8.09 -20.87 -4.24
N ALA A 416 8.32 -19.95 -3.29
CA ALA A 416 9.48 -19.95 -2.43
C ALA A 416 9.08 -20.19 -0.97
N LEU A 417 9.93 -20.87 -0.22
CA LEU A 417 9.90 -20.84 1.24
C LEU A 417 10.76 -19.66 1.68
N SER A 418 10.23 -18.45 1.49
CA SER A 418 10.95 -17.20 1.71
C SER A 418 10.84 -16.78 3.18
N PRO A 419 11.95 -16.58 3.90
CA PRO A 419 11.90 -16.10 5.28
C PRO A 419 11.32 -14.68 5.37
N GLU A 420 11.30 -13.93 4.27
CA GLU A 420 10.61 -12.65 4.15
C GLU A 420 9.08 -12.82 4.21
N ASP A 421 8.52 -13.85 3.58
CA ASP A 421 7.08 -14.17 3.66
C ASP A 421 6.71 -14.67 5.07
N GLU A 422 7.55 -15.52 5.67
CA GLU A 422 7.36 -15.92 7.07
C GLU A 422 7.41 -14.72 8.03
N ALA A 423 8.22 -13.70 7.72
CA ALA A 423 8.28 -12.47 8.50
C ALA A 423 6.98 -11.65 8.38
N ARG A 424 6.35 -11.62 7.20
CA ARG A 424 5.04 -10.98 6.99
C ARG A 424 3.95 -11.73 7.76
N ASP A 425 3.94 -13.06 7.64
CA ASP A 425 3.00 -13.92 8.38
C ASP A 425 3.17 -13.76 9.90
N ALA A 426 4.42 -13.67 10.38
CA ALA A 426 4.71 -13.38 11.78
C ALA A 426 4.16 -12.01 12.21
N ALA A 427 4.23 -10.99 11.36
CA ALA A 427 3.66 -9.68 11.65
C ALA A 427 2.13 -9.75 11.82
N HIS A 428 1.41 -10.41 10.89
CA HIS A 428 -0.02 -10.65 11.03
C HIS A 428 -0.35 -11.43 12.30
N HIS A 429 0.37 -12.52 12.55
CA HIS A 429 0.12 -13.37 13.69
C HIS A 429 0.34 -12.64 15.03
N ILE A 430 1.41 -11.84 15.15
CA ILE A 430 1.67 -11.01 16.34
C ILE A 430 0.60 -9.93 16.50
N TRP A 431 0.14 -9.34 15.39
CA TRP A 431 -0.90 -8.33 15.39
C TRP A 431 -2.25 -8.86 15.87
N ASP A 432 -2.66 -10.03 15.38
CA ASP A 432 -3.91 -10.72 15.73
C ASP A 432 -3.94 -11.13 17.20
N GLN A 433 -2.77 -11.37 17.80
CA GLN A 433 -2.62 -11.57 19.24
C GLN A 433 -2.73 -10.29 20.08
N GLY A 434 -3.02 -9.14 19.47
CA GLY A 434 -3.18 -7.86 20.16
C GLY A 434 -1.86 -7.23 20.63
N LYS A 435 -0.70 -7.80 20.25
CA LYS A 435 0.61 -7.23 20.59
C LYS A 435 0.89 -6.01 19.71
N ARG A 436 1.56 -4.99 20.23
CA ARG A 436 1.77 -3.70 19.52
C ARG A 436 3.21 -3.19 19.49
N GLN A 437 4.11 -3.80 20.27
CA GLN A 437 5.52 -3.40 20.39
C GLN A 437 6.44 -4.60 20.12
N PRO A 438 6.62 -5.01 18.85
CA PRO A 438 7.47 -6.14 18.51
C PRO A 438 8.96 -5.79 18.64
N LEU A 439 9.73 -6.74 19.16
CA LEU A 439 11.21 -6.76 19.12
C LEU A 439 11.67 -7.94 18.27
N LEU A 440 12.34 -7.65 17.16
CA LEU A 440 12.89 -8.64 16.25
C LEU A 440 14.31 -9.03 16.67
N LEU A 441 14.56 -10.32 16.90
CA LEU A 441 15.90 -10.86 17.10
C LEU A 441 16.42 -11.41 15.78
N VAL A 442 17.40 -10.74 15.17
CA VAL A 442 17.88 -11.08 13.81
C VAL A 442 19.40 -11.20 13.75
N PRO A 443 19.95 -12.08 12.90
CA PRO A 443 21.39 -12.18 12.71
C PRO A 443 21.92 -10.89 12.07
N ARG A 444 23.16 -10.51 12.38
CA ARG A 444 23.90 -9.47 11.64
C ARG A 444 24.35 -10.00 10.27
N SER A 445 23.40 -10.11 9.34
CA SER A 445 23.63 -10.56 7.97
C SER A 445 22.61 -9.93 7.02
N GLY A 446 22.86 -10.02 5.71
CA GLY A 446 21.91 -9.56 4.70
C GLY A 446 20.55 -10.27 4.75
N LEU A 447 20.50 -11.53 5.22
CA LEU A 447 19.24 -12.21 5.51
C LEU A 447 18.47 -11.50 6.63
N GLY A 448 19.15 -11.18 7.74
CA GLY A 448 18.55 -10.46 8.85
C GLY A 448 18.02 -9.09 8.44
N ASP A 449 18.72 -8.40 7.52
CA ASP A 449 18.26 -7.14 6.93
C ASP A 449 16.93 -7.31 6.16
N ARG A 450 16.83 -8.29 5.26
CA ARG A 450 15.63 -8.50 4.44
C ARG A 450 14.42 -8.95 5.26
N VAL A 451 14.61 -9.90 6.19
CA VAL A 451 13.57 -10.34 7.13
C VAL A 451 13.06 -9.18 7.99
N THR A 452 13.96 -8.35 8.51
CA THR A 452 13.58 -7.19 9.31
C THR A 452 12.78 -6.17 8.51
N ASN A 453 13.21 -5.89 7.28
CA ASN A 453 12.51 -4.98 6.39
C ASN A 453 11.12 -5.50 6.00
N ALA A 454 11.00 -6.79 5.65
CA ALA A 454 9.73 -7.42 5.31
C ALA A 454 8.73 -7.35 6.48
N PHE A 455 9.17 -7.75 7.68
CA PHE A 455 8.35 -7.63 8.89
C PHE A 455 7.94 -6.18 9.15
N ALA A 456 8.89 -5.24 9.13
CA ALA A 456 8.62 -3.85 9.49
C ALA A 456 7.69 -3.14 8.49
N GLN A 457 7.79 -3.47 7.20
CA GLN A 457 6.88 -2.96 6.17
C GLN A 457 5.47 -3.52 6.38
N GLU A 458 5.31 -4.82 6.59
CA GLU A 458 3.99 -5.42 6.85
C GLU A 458 3.38 -4.92 8.17
N TRP A 459 4.20 -4.74 9.19
CA TRP A 459 3.74 -4.18 10.45
C TRP A 459 3.16 -2.77 10.30
N GLN A 460 3.72 -1.96 9.38
CA GLN A 460 3.20 -0.64 9.06
C GLN A 460 1.89 -0.69 8.26
N THR A 461 1.70 -1.66 7.35
CA THR A 461 0.42 -1.83 6.61
C THR A 461 -0.73 -2.16 7.57
N LEU A 462 -0.44 -2.89 8.65
CA LEU A 462 -1.39 -3.20 9.73
C LEU A 462 -1.70 -2.00 10.64
N GLY A 463 -0.99 -0.88 10.48
CA GLY A 463 -1.13 0.32 11.32
C GLY A 463 -0.26 0.30 12.59
N GLY A 464 0.76 -0.56 12.63
CA GLY A 464 1.71 -0.66 13.72
C GLY A 464 2.71 0.49 13.79
N SER A 465 3.22 0.77 15.00
CA SER A 465 4.29 1.74 15.24
C SER A 465 5.66 1.21 14.84
N THR A 466 6.72 2.02 15.00
CA THR A 466 8.10 1.61 14.75
C THR A 466 8.45 0.27 15.40
N VAL A 467 8.95 -0.66 14.59
CA VAL A 467 9.45 -1.97 15.03
C VAL A 467 10.84 -1.81 15.64
N MET A 468 11.13 -2.53 16.72
CA MET A 468 12.45 -2.58 17.30
C MET A 468 13.19 -3.82 16.79
N GLN A 469 14.48 -3.70 16.48
CA GLN A 469 15.35 -4.83 16.15
C GLN A 469 16.49 -4.92 17.16
N GLN A 470 16.86 -6.13 17.53
CA GLN A 470 18.10 -6.45 18.21
C GLN A 470 18.87 -7.43 17.34
N ARG A 471 20.07 -7.02 16.95
CA ARG A 471 20.93 -7.87 16.15
C ARG A 471 21.87 -8.70 17.01
N PHE A 472 22.10 -9.94 16.60
CA PHE A 472 23.09 -10.82 17.24
C PHE A 472 24.23 -11.21 16.30
N GLY A 473 25.40 -11.41 16.90
CA GLY A 473 26.64 -11.78 16.20
C GLY A 473 26.74 -13.26 15.89
N SER A 474 27.95 -13.71 15.53
CA SER A 474 28.20 -15.12 15.26
C SER A 474 28.00 -16.00 16.50
N THR A 475 27.99 -17.32 16.30
CA THR A 475 27.91 -18.28 17.42
C THR A 475 29.03 -18.11 18.44
N SER A 476 30.23 -17.68 18.03
CA SER A 476 31.33 -17.40 18.94
C SER A 476 31.07 -16.17 19.80
N GLU A 477 30.52 -15.10 19.22
CA GLU A 477 30.15 -13.89 19.95
C GLU A 477 29.01 -14.14 20.93
N LEU A 478 28.02 -14.94 20.51
CA LEU A 478 26.94 -15.38 21.39
C LEU A 478 27.46 -16.18 22.57
N LYS A 479 28.36 -17.16 22.33
CA LYS A 479 29.01 -17.93 23.40
C LYS A 479 29.82 -17.02 24.33
N GLN A 480 30.56 -16.06 23.79
CA GLN A 480 31.31 -15.10 24.59
C GLN A 480 30.40 -14.21 25.43
N GLY A 481 29.28 -13.74 24.87
CA GLY A 481 28.27 -12.94 25.58
C GLY A 481 27.57 -13.72 26.70
N ILE A 482 27.30 -15.02 26.49
CA ILE A 482 26.77 -15.90 27.54
C ILE A 482 27.82 -16.10 28.64
N ASN A 483 29.07 -16.38 28.27
CA ASN A 483 30.16 -16.62 29.22
C ASN A 483 30.55 -15.36 30.04
N SER A 484 30.31 -14.17 29.51
CA SER A 484 30.54 -12.90 30.21
C SER A 484 29.34 -12.43 31.03
N GLY A 485 28.22 -13.16 31.02
CA GLY A 485 26.97 -12.81 31.71
C GLY A 485 26.18 -11.67 31.04
N ALA A 486 26.64 -11.15 29.90
CA ALA A 486 25.97 -10.06 29.18
C ALA A 486 24.78 -10.53 28.33
N GLY A 487 24.80 -11.78 27.85
CA GLY A 487 23.74 -12.35 27.01
C GLY A 487 23.46 -11.56 25.73
N ILE A 488 22.21 -11.59 25.26
CA ILE A 488 21.71 -10.71 24.21
C ILE A 488 20.94 -9.57 24.90
N SER A 489 21.43 -8.34 24.79
CA SER A 489 20.70 -7.16 25.26
C SER A 489 19.37 -7.05 24.51
N LEU A 490 18.23 -6.95 25.20
CA LEU A 490 16.92 -6.74 24.58
C LEU A 490 16.54 -5.25 24.50
N SER A 491 17.53 -4.36 24.47
CA SER A 491 17.33 -2.91 24.39
C SER A 491 16.66 -2.47 23.09
N GLY A 492 16.93 -3.19 21.99
CA GLY A 492 16.38 -2.90 20.67
C GLY A 492 16.91 -1.58 20.08
N THR A 493 16.87 -1.50 18.76
CA THR A 493 17.11 -0.28 17.98
C THR A 493 15.96 -0.12 16.99
N PRO A 494 15.46 1.10 16.75
CA PRO A 494 14.35 1.29 15.83
C PRO A 494 14.74 0.87 14.41
N VAL A 495 13.87 0.10 13.75
CA VAL A 495 14.02 -0.27 12.35
C VAL A 495 13.63 0.93 11.48
N ASN A 496 14.57 1.39 10.66
CA ASN A 496 14.28 2.38 9.62
C ASN A 496 13.92 1.65 8.33
N ALA A 497 12.68 1.16 8.24
CA ALA A 497 12.22 0.49 7.03
C ALA A 497 12.23 1.48 5.87
N ALA A 498 12.93 1.17 4.78
CA ALA A 498 12.73 1.90 3.54
C ALA A 498 11.24 1.76 3.16
N PRO A 499 10.52 2.85 2.84
CA PRO A 499 9.16 2.74 2.36
C PRO A 499 9.15 1.79 1.16
N ALA A 500 8.18 0.86 1.12
CA ALA A 500 7.95 0.06 -0.07
C ALA A 500 7.87 1.01 -1.27
N GLU A 501 8.58 0.72 -2.37
CA GLU A 501 8.44 1.53 -3.57
C GLU A 501 6.95 1.59 -3.93
N PRO A 502 6.35 2.78 -3.84
CA PRO A 502 4.92 2.89 -3.97
C PRO A 502 4.59 2.74 -5.45
N GLN A 503 4.07 1.59 -5.82
CA GLN A 503 3.28 1.49 -7.04
C GLN A 503 2.10 2.43 -6.85
N GLY A 504 2.05 3.50 -7.64
CA GLY A 504 0.96 4.46 -7.61
C GLY A 504 -0.34 3.71 -7.86
N VAL A 505 -1.21 3.66 -6.86
CA VAL A 505 -2.56 3.11 -7.05
C VAL A 505 -3.40 4.23 -7.65
N THR A 506 -3.68 4.11 -8.95
CA THR A 506 -4.65 4.96 -9.63
C THR A 506 -6.04 4.46 -9.27
N ILE A 507 -6.76 5.23 -8.45
CA ILE A 507 -8.18 4.99 -8.19
C ILE A 507 -8.95 6.17 -8.79
N ALA A 508 -9.79 5.90 -9.79
CA ALA A 508 -10.72 6.88 -10.38
C ALA A 508 -10.09 8.22 -10.81
N GLY A 509 -8.93 8.20 -11.47
CA GLY A 509 -8.28 9.41 -12.01
C GLY A 509 -7.60 10.31 -10.97
N LEU A 510 -7.56 9.90 -9.70
CA LEU A 510 -6.62 10.43 -8.71
C LEU A 510 -5.41 9.50 -8.67
N THR A 511 -4.33 9.89 -9.36
CA THR A 511 -3.01 9.44 -8.93
C THR A 511 -2.79 10.06 -7.56
N ILE A 512 -2.85 9.27 -6.50
CA ILE A 512 -2.28 9.67 -5.22
C ILE A 512 -0.78 9.40 -5.40
N PRO A 513 0.06 10.40 -5.74
CA PRO A 513 1.49 10.20 -5.65
C PRO A 513 1.78 9.79 -4.21
N ALA A 514 2.69 8.85 -4.05
CA ALA A 514 3.23 8.57 -2.73
C ALA A 514 3.60 9.89 -2.03
N PRO A 515 3.43 10.01 -0.71
CA PRO A 515 3.87 11.20 0.00
C PRO A 515 5.32 11.44 -0.37
N GLN A 516 5.56 12.44 -1.22
CA GLN A 516 6.89 12.88 -1.54
C GLN A 516 7.37 13.54 -0.26
N GLN A 517 8.09 12.78 0.55
CA GLN A 517 9.08 13.38 1.41
C GLN A 517 10.08 14.01 0.47
N ASN A 518 9.79 15.25 0.07
CA ASN A 518 10.80 16.17 -0.37
C ASN A 518 11.84 16.17 0.74
N THR A 519 12.92 15.41 0.57
CA THR A 519 14.17 15.68 1.26
C THR A 519 14.51 17.11 0.87
N PRO A 520 14.42 18.09 1.78
CA PRO A 520 15.02 19.37 1.50
C PRO A 520 16.52 19.09 1.42
N ASP A 521 17.13 19.48 0.31
CA ASP A 521 18.58 19.56 0.15
C ASP A 521 19.11 20.68 1.07
N VAL A 522 18.95 20.48 2.39
CA VAL A 522 19.29 21.40 3.47
C VAL A 522 20.17 20.63 4.45
N VAL A 523 21.23 20.00 3.93
CA VAL A 523 22.32 19.48 4.78
C VAL A 523 23.63 20.23 4.55
N GLN A 524 23.81 20.97 3.45
CA GLN A 524 25.05 21.73 3.23
C GLN A 524 25.01 23.21 3.66
N HIS A 525 23.84 23.81 3.94
CA HIS A 525 23.77 25.22 4.35
C HIS A 525 23.66 25.47 5.87
N GLN A 526 23.22 24.49 6.67
CA GLN A 526 23.12 24.66 8.13
C GLN A 526 24.44 24.42 8.88
N GLN A 527 25.39 23.67 8.32
CA GLN A 527 26.72 23.50 8.93
C GLN A 527 27.61 24.75 8.82
N ARG A 528 27.31 25.68 7.90
CA ARG A 528 28.03 26.97 7.78
C ARG A 528 27.48 28.08 8.68
N TRP A 529 26.27 27.95 9.22
CA TRP A 529 25.70 28.94 10.15
C TRP A 529 26.03 28.63 11.63
N TRP A 530 26.12 27.35 12.01
CA TRP A 530 26.50 26.98 13.38
C TRP A 530 27.96 27.27 13.74
N CYS A 531 28.90 27.18 12.78
CA CYS A 531 30.31 27.55 13.01
C CYS A 531 30.56 29.07 13.08
N ARG A 532 29.62 29.94 12.66
CA ARG A 532 29.77 31.41 12.76
C ARG A 532 29.15 32.02 14.01
N CYS A 533 28.13 31.39 14.60
CA CYS A 533 27.54 31.87 15.87
C CYS A 533 28.35 31.46 17.11
N SER A 534 29.14 30.38 17.05
CA SER A 534 29.97 29.95 18.20
C SER A 534 31.26 30.77 18.37
N LEU A 535 31.71 31.50 17.35
CA LEU A 535 32.91 32.36 17.41
C LEU A 535 32.63 33.81 17.85
N TYR A 536 31.37 34.25 17.94
CA TYR A 536 31.02 35.59 18.44
C TYR A 536 30.64 35.62 19.93
N ARG A 537 30.49 34.47 20.59
CA ARG A 537 30.11 34.37 22.02
C ARG A 537 31.27 34.12 22.99
N LEU A 538 32.52 34.13 22.51
CA LEU A 538 33.72 33.99 23.35
C LEU A 538 34.48 35.31 23.60
N ASN A 539 33.99 36.46 23.09
CA ASN A 539 34.71 37.74 23.21
C ASN A 539 33.92 38.92 23.79
N ALA A 540 32.74 38.69 24.39
CA ALA A 540 31.95 39.74 25.03
C ALA A 540 31.54 39.32 26.45
N GLY A 541 32.54 39.12 27.30
CA GLY A 541 32.39 38.89 28.74
C GLY A 541 33.41 39.72 29.49
N ARG A 542 33.26 41.05 29.49
CA ARG A 542 33.92 41.95 30.46
C ARG A 542 33.17 43.30 30.48
N THR A 543 32.96 43.79 31.71
CA THR A 543 32.50 45.14 32.12
C THR A 543 31.02 45.43 31.85
N ALA A 544 30.16 45.42 32.89
CA ALA A 544 29.80 46.54 33.79
C ALA A 544 28.41 47.06 33.35
N ALA A 545 27.37 46.77 34.13
CA ALA A 545 26.83 47.60 35.22
C ALA A 545 25.78 48.60 34.72
N ASP A 546 24.65 48.58 35.44
CA ASP A 546 23.66 49.64 35.63
C ASP A 546 22.38 49.69 34.75
N GLN A 547 21.30 49.90 35.50
CA GLN A 547 20.00 50.52 35.18
C GLN A 547 19.05 49.96 34.10
N THR A 548 17.93 49.41 34.62
CA THR A 548 16.51 49.72 34.31
C THR A 548 16.15 50.12 32.87
N ASP A 549 15.26 49.38 32.19
CA ASP A 549 13.81 49.61 32.31
C ASP A 549 12.98 48.61 31.47
N ASP A 550 11.70 48.52 31.84
CA ASP A 550 10.67 47.58 31.39
C ASP A 550 10.36 47.54 29.88
N HIS A 551 10.20 46.31 29.35
CA HIS A 551 9.06 45.85 28.52
C HIS A 551 9.44 44.62 27.68
N HIS A 552 9.38 43.41 28.26
CA HIS A 552 9.19 42.17 27.48
C HIS A 552 8.81 40.95 28.35
N ALA A 553 7.86 41.12 29.29
CA ALA A 553 7.37 40.02 30.14
C ALA A 553 5.82 39.87 30.08
N HIS A 554 5.24 39.81 28.88
CA HIS A 554 3.78 39.65 28.73
C HIS A 554 3.31 38.67 27.65
N ARG A 555 4.14 37.70 27.21
CA ARG A 555 3.69 36.70 26.22
C ARG A 555 4.04 35.23 26.48
N GLN A 556 4.40 34.88 27.71
CA GLN A 556 4.60 33.47 28.10
C GLN A 556 3.79 32.99 29.32
N SER A 557 2.91 33.82 29.90
CA SER A 557 2.09 33.41 31.06
C SER A 557 0.66 32.92 30.71
N GLN A 558 0.24 32.94 29.44
CA GLN A 558 -1.11 32.52 29.02
C GLN A 558 -1.24 31.03 28.63
N GLN A 559 -0.13 30.28 28.49
CA GLN A 559 -0.20 28.85 28.16
C GLN A 559 -0.11 27.90 29.37
N TYR A 560 0.34 28.38 30.54
CA TYR A 560 0.43 27.54 31.74
C TYR A 560 -0.83 27.57 32.64
N LEU A 561 -1.75 28.51 32.43
CA LEU A 561 -2.99 28.62 33.22
C LEU A 561 -4.16 27.81 32.62
N ALA A 562 -4.16 27.54 31.31
CA ALA A 562 -5.21 26.77 30.64
C ALA A 562 -5.10 25.25 30.88
N LEU A 563 -3.88 24.73 31.09
CA LEU A 563 -3.64 23.30 31.39
C LEU A 563 -3.95 22.91 32.84
N ARG A 564 -4.01 23.87 33.78
CA ARG A 564 -4.45 23.62 35.17
C ARG A 564 -5.97 23.69 35.37
N GLN A 565 -6.71 24.37 34.50
CA GLN A 565 -8.18 24.44 34.59
C GLN A 565 -8.90 23.28 33.88
N PHE A 566 -8.25 22.57 32.95
CA PHE A 566 -8.84 21.41 32.28
C PHE A 566 -8.79 20.13 33.15
N ALA A 567 -7.76 19.98 33.99
CA ALA A 567 -7.64 18.86 34.92
C ALA A 567 -8.58 18.93 36.15
N GLN A 568 -9.24 20.07 36.38
CA GLN A 568 -10.21 20.25 37.48
C GLN A 568 -11.68 20.19 37.04
N ARG A 569 -11.97 20.02 35.73
CA ARG A 569 -13.34 19.94 35.20
C ARG A 569 -13.78 18.54 34.77
N ALA A 570 -12.92 17.54 34.81
CA ALA A 570 -13.26 16.14 34.52
C ALA A 570 -13.82 15.36 35.74
N SER A 571 -13.97 15.98 36.91
CA SER A 571 -14.47 15.35 38.14
C SER A 571 -15.88 15.77 38.56
N ARG A 572 -16.68 16.39 37.67
CA ARG A 572 -18.09 16.71 37.94
C ARG A 572 -18.96 16.51 36.70
N CYS A 573 -19.42 15.28 36.47
CA CYS A 573 -20.62 14.97 35.68
C CYS A 573 -21.08 13.51 35.92
N ARG A 574 -21.76 13.26 37.04
CA ARG A 574 -22.85 12.26 37.14
C ARG A 574 -23.64 12.47 38.45
N PRO A 575 -24.95 12.78 38.38
CA PRO A 575 -25.84 12.59 39.51
C PRO A 575 -26.83 11.44 39.25
N GLY A 576 -27.12 10.66 40.29
CA GLY A 576 -28.45 10.06 40.50
C GLY A 576 -28.53 8.54 40.70
N LEU A 577 -28.92 8.17 41.94
CA LEU A 577 -29.69 6.98 42.41
C LEU A 577 -28.92 5.78 43.04
N PRO A 578 -29.52 5.11 44.07
CA PRO A 578 -28.92 5.12 45.41
C PRO A 578 -28.74 3.75 46.10
N SER A 579 -27.87 3.79 47.11
CA SER A 579 -27.90 3.16 48.46
C SER A 579 -28.18 1.66 48.67
N GLY A 580 -27.24 1.00 49.37
CA GLY A 580 -27.54 -0.12 50.26
C GLY A 580 -26.33 -0.79 50.94
N ASN A 581 -25.83 -0.18 52.03
CA ASN A 581 -25.22 -0.75 53.26
C ASN A 581 -24.04 -1.76 53.15
N GLY A 582 -22.91 -1.66 53.89
CA GLY A 582 -22.50 -0.78 54.99
C GLY A 582 -21.03 -1.07 55.45
N TRP A 583 -20.30 0.03 55.72
CA TRP A 583 -19.26 0.38 56.73
C TRP A 583 -18.56 -0.69 57.62
N PRO A 584 -17.38 -0.39 58.28
CA PRO A 584 -16.60 0.87 58.34
C PRO A 584 -15.05 0.78 58.16
N ALA A 585 -14.46 1.98 58.07
CA ALA A 585 -13.04 2.37 58.17
C ALA A 585 -12.29 1.82 59.42
N VAL A 586 -10.95 1.78 59.50
CA VAL A 586 -10.06 2.93 59.76
C VAL A 586 -8.60 2.61 59.38
N GLN A 587 -7.93 3.65 58.88
CA GLN A 587 -6.52 3.76 58.49
C GLN A 587 -5.50 3.34 59.56
N ARG A 588 -4.27 3.10 59.04
CA ARG A 588 -2.93 3.17 59.66
C ARG A 588 -2.42 1.82 60.18
N TYR A 589 -1.56 1.18 59.40
CA TYR A 589 -0.16 1.04 59.82
C TYR A 589 0.74 0.99 58.58
N SER A 590 1.80 1.77 58.68
CA SER A 590 2.88 2.04 57.75
C SER A 590 3.80 0.83 57.52
N ALA A 591 4.41 0.79 56.34
CA ALA A 591 5.74 0.22 56.07
C ALA A 591 5.90 -1.31 56.18
N ALA A 592 5.43 -2.04 55.17
CA ALA A 592 6.10 -3.23 54.64
C ALA A 592 5.35 -3.66 53.38
N LEU A 593 5.96 -3.48 52.20
CA LEU A 593 5.78 -4.23 50.96
C LEU A 593 6.44 -3.45 49.82
N ARG A 594 7.76 -3.35 49.94
CA ARG A 594 8.65 -3.10 48.82
C ARG A 594 9.35 -4.43 48.57
N GLN A 595 8.74 -5.33 47.80
CA GLN A 595 9.41 -6.38 47.04
C GLN A 595 8.41 -7.20 46.22
N GLN A 596 8.79 -7.40 44.94
CA GLN A 596 8.32 -8.41 43.99
C GLN A 596 6.96 -8.22 43.32
N SER A 597 6.91 -7.26 42.39
CA SER A 597 6.21 -7.45 41.11
C SER A 597 7.26 -7.70 40.03
N TRP A 598 7.28 -8.91 39.47
CA TRP A 598 8.05 -9.24 38.27
C TRP A 598 7.45 -8.51 37.06
N PRO A 599 8.25 -7.97 36.12
CA PRO A 599 7.71 -7.41 34.87
C PRO A 599 7.29 -8.54 33.92
N ASP A 600 6.31 -8.23 33.07
CA ASP A 600 5.70 -9.07 32.05
C ASP A 600 6.70 -9.97 31.30
N ALA A 601 6.39 -11.27 31.21
CA ALA A 601 7.16 -12.22 30.42
C ALA A 601 7.10 -11.82 28.94
N ALA A 602 8.26 -11.63 28.32
CA ALA A 602 8.37 -11.47 26.87
C ALA A 602 8.00 -12.80 26.19
N ASP A 603 6.94 -12.81 25.38
CA ASP A 603 6.60 -13.95 24.52
C ASP A 603 7.63 -14.01 23.37
N ILE A 604 8.57 -14.94 23.46
CA ILE A 604 9.58 -15.17 22.41
C ILE A 604 8.98 -16.10 21.36
N LYS A 605 8.97 -15.66 20.10
CA LYS A 605 8.62 -16.49 18.94
C LYS A 605 9.78 -16.56 17.97
N VAL A 606 10.04 -17.76 17.48
CA VAL A 606 11.08 -18.05 16.50
C VAL A 606 10.43 -18.13 15.13
N ILE A 607 10.91 -17.30 14.20
CA ILE A 607 10.65 -17.40 12.76
C ILE A 607 11.72 -18.38 12.23
N GLN A 608 11.33 -19.45 11.53
CA GLN A 608 12.26 -20.54 11.19
C GLN A 608 12.94 -20.36 9.83
#